data_AF-A5V1A0-F1
#
_entry.id   AF-A5V1A0-F1
#
_cell.length_a   1.000
_cell.length_b   1.000
_cell.length_c   1.000
_cell.angle_alpha   90.00
_cell.angle_beta   90.00
_cell.angle_gamma   90.00
#
_symmetry.space_group_name_H-M   'P 1'
#
loop_
_entity.id
_entity.type
_entity.pdbx_description
1 polymer ?
#
loop_
_entity_poly.entity_id
_entity_poly.type
_entity_poly.pdbx_seq_one_letter_code
_entity_poly.pdbx_strand_id
1 'polypeptide(L)'
;MSSDSYDILRRAVVEALGPRATPERRRQIAAELRALAEQQERMAQRAEDQPTPGESARRTDRAAGMYIRIRHEPDPHTGTRRIRLLFGKQVWFDLGSPQRIVIQRVGAEIWIVASKGEGGLRVETDVGLPGCIVPDGTPLDRLAPGRYAATLRAGALVVGARSG
;
A
#
# COMPACT_ATOMS: atom_id res chain seq x y z
N MET A 1 40.10 -25.96 5.99
CA MET A 1 39.02 -24.95 6.05
C MET A 1 37.83 -25.62 6.71
N SER A 2 37.37 -25.04 7.82
CA SER A 2 36.75 -25.73 8.96
C SER A 2 35.29 -26.16 8.73
N SER A 3 34.99 -27.42 9.08
CA SER A 3 33.65 -28.00 9.19
C SER A 3 32.72 -27.16 10.09
N ASP A 4 33.28 -26.47 11.09
CA ASP A 4 32.52 -25.68 12.06
C ASP A 4 31.86 -24.45 11.42
N SER A 5 32.50 -23.85 10.42
CA SER A 5 31.93 -22.70 9.71
C SER A 5 30.70 -23.10 8.88
N TYR A 6 30.69 -24.31 8.35
CA TYR A 6 29.55 -24.84 7.60
C TYR A 6 28.36 -25.15 8.53
N ASP A 7 28.62 -25.70 9.71
CA ASP A 7 27.56 -26.03 10.68
C ASP A 7 26.91 -24.77 11.30
N ILE A 8 27.69 -23.73 11.55
CA ILE A 8 27.17 -22.43 12.02
C ILE A 8 26.28 -21.79 10.95
N LEU A 9 26.72 -21.76 9.68
CA LEU A 9 25.92 -21.23 8.57
C LEU A 9 24.65 -22.05 8.35
N ARG A 10 24.74 -23.38 8.40
CA ARG A 10 23.60 -24.28 8.27
C ARG A 10 22.57 -24.03 9.37
N ARG A 11 23.01 -23.85 10.62
CA ARG A 11 22.13 -23.60 11.75
C ARG A 11 21.42 -22.25 11.63
N ALA A 12 22.15 -21.19 11.25
CA ALA A 12 21.59 -19.87 11.01
C ALA A 12 20.55 -19.86 9.88
N VAL A 13 20.79 -20.62 8.80
CA VAL A 13 19.85 -20.73 7.67
C VAL A 13 18.58 -21.49 8.07
N VAL A 14 18.70 -22.58 8.84
CA VAL A 14 17.54 -23.35 9.32
C VAL A 14 16.70 -22.52 10.30
N GLU A 15 17.34 -21.71 11.14
CA GLU A 15 16.67 -20.82 12.09
C GLU A 15 15.97 -19.65 11.39
N ALA A 16 16.60 -19.06 10.36
CA ALA A 16 16.03 -17.98 9.56
C ALA A 16 14.84 -18.40 8.68
N LEU A 17 14.85 -19.63 8.16
CA LEU A 17 13.77 -20.16 7.32
C LEU A 17 12.56 -20.65 8.15
N GLY A 18 12.71 -20.73 9.47
CA GLY A 18 11.66 -21.17 10.39
C GLY A 18 11.24 -22.64 10.19
N PRO A 19 10.37 -23.16 11.07
CA PRO A 19 9.88 -24.53 10.96
C PRO A 19 9.10 -24.71 9.65
N ARG A 20 9.48 -25.75 8.89
CA ARG A 20 8.82 -26.10 7.63
C ARG A 20 7.32 -26.31 7.89
N ALA A 21 6.48 -25.53 7.21
CA ALA A 21 5.04 -25.56 7.43
C ALA A 21 4.49 -27.00 7.33
N THR A 22 3.67 -27.38 8.32
CA THR A 22 3.05 -28.71 8.35
C THR A 22 2.23 -28.97 7.09
N PRO A 23 1.99 -30.23 6.70
CA PRO A 23 1.14 -30.57 5.57
C PRO A 23 -0.25 -29.90 5.64
N GLU A 24 -0.88 -29.79 6.82
CA GLU A 24 -2.16 -29.06 6.95
C GLU A 24 -1.99 -27.57 6.68
N ARG A 25 -0.96 -26.93 7.24
CA ARG A 25 -0.71 -25.50 7.05
C ARG A 25 -0.43 -25.15 5.59
N ARG A 26 0.27 -26.03 4.87
CA ARG A 26 0.49 -25.87 3.42
C ARG A 26 -0.80 -25.97 2.61
N ARG A 27 -1.72 -26.86 2.98
CA ARG A 27 -3.05 -26.96 2.35
C ARG A 27 -3.89 -25.71 2.63
N GLN A 28 -3.83 -25.18 3.84
CA GLN A 28 -4.52 -23.94 4.21
C GLN A 28 -4.01 -22.74 3.42
N ILE A 29 -2.69 -22.55 3.33
CA ILE A 29 -2.08 -21.48 2.52
C ILE A 29 -2.47 -21.62 1.04
N ALA A 30 -2.48 -22.85 0.50
CA ALA A 30 -2.90 -23.07 -0.88
C ALA A 30 -4.39 -22.71 -1.11
N ALA A 31 -5.26 -22.96 -0.13
CA ALA A 31 -6.66 -22.56 -0.19
C ALA A 31 -6.83 -21.03 -0.11
N GLU A 32 -6.09 -20.37 0.79
CA GLU A 32 -6.08 -18.91 0.91
C GLU A 32 -5.59 -18.23 -0.38
N LEU A 33 -4.53 -18.78 -1.00
CA LEU A 33 -4.01 -18.26 -2.27
C LEU A 33 -4.99 -18.45 -3.44
N ARG A 34 -5.72 -19.58 -3.50
CA ARG A 34 -6.78 -19.76 -4.50
C ARG A 34 -7.94 -18.78 -4.30
N ALA A 35 -8.39 -18.60 -3.05
CA ALA A 35 -9.45 -17.66 -2.73
C ALA A 35 -9.05 -16.22 -3.09
N LEU A 36 -7.77 -15.86 -2.89
CA LEU A 36 -7.23 -14.56 -3.29
C LEU A 36 -7.19 -14.42 -4.82
N ALA A 37 -6.77 -15.44 -5.55
CA ALA A 37 -6.76 -15.44 -7.01
C ALA A 37 -8.18 -15.29 -7.59
N GLU A 38 -9.16 -16.05 -7.09
CA GLU A 38 -10.56 -15.96 -7.48
C GLU A 38 -11.19 -14.59 -7.14
N GLN A 39 -10.73 -13.96 -6.06
CA GLN A 39 -11.13 -12.59 -5.73
C GLN A 39 -10.53 -11.58 -6.71
N GLN A 40 -9.25 -11.75 -7.10
CA GLN A 40 -8.59 -10.91 -8.09
C GLN A 40 -9.24 -11.04 -9.47
N GLU A 41 -9.60 -12.25 -9.88
CA GLU A 41 -10.27 -12.51 -11.16
C GLU A 41 -11.67 -11.87 -11.21
N ARG A 42 -12.48 -12.04 -10.14
CA ARG A 42 -13.76 -11.33 -10.03
C ARG A 42 -13.63 -9.81 -10.02
N MET A 43 -12.53 -9.30 -9.47
CA MET A 43 -12.22 -7.87 -9.50
C MET A 43 -11.81 -7.40 -10.89
N ALA A 44 -11.04 -8.20 -11.62
CA ALA A 44 -10.64 -7.90 -13.00
C ALA A 44 -11.86 -7.87 -13.94
N GLN A 45 -12.76 -8.84 -13.82
CA GLN A 45 -14.00 -8.88 -14.62
C GLN A 45 -14.87 -7.63 -14.40
N ARG A 46 -15.02 -7.19 -13.14
CA ARG A 46 -15.76 -5.95 -12.82
C ARG A 46 -15.08 -4.68 -13.31
N ALA A 47 -13.76 -4.72 -13.56
CA ALA A 47 -13.03 -3.59 -14.10
C ALA A 47 -13.20 -3.48 -15.62
N GLU A 48 -13.42 -4.59 -16.34
CA GLU A 48 -13.73 -4.60 -17.78
C GLU A 48 -15.12 -4.03 -18.09
N ASP A 49 -16.08 -4.20 -17.17
CA ASP A 49 -17.46 -3.68 -17.31
C ASP A 49 -17.62 -2.18 -16.97
N GLN A 50 -16.57 -1.50 -16.50
CA GLN A 50 -16.62 -0.05 -16.21
C GLN A 50 -16.08 0.77 -17.39
N PRO A 51 -16.82 1.79 -17.87
CA PRO A 51 -16.30 2.68 -18.89
C PRO A 51 -15.07 3.42 -18.35
N THR A 52 -13.92 3.19 -18.99
CA THR A 52 -12.71 3.98 -18.76
C THR A 52 -13.02 5.46 -19.02
N PRO A 53 -12.86 6.36 -18.02
CA PRO A 53 -13.04 7.78 -18.25
C PRO A 53 -11.93 8.25 -19.19
N GLY A 54 -12.32 8.67 -20.39
CA GLY A 54 -11.42 9.21 -21.40
C GLY A 54 -10.51 10.31 -20.85
N GLU A 55 -9.26 10.26 -21.31
CA GLU A 55 -8.10 10.99 -20.80
C GLU A 55 -8.15 12.52 -21.04
N SER A 56 -9.23 13.06 -21.62
CA SER A 56 -9.28 14.43 -22.14
C SER A 56 -10.22 15.42 -21.43
N ALA A 57 -10.90 15.05 -20.33
CA ALA A 57 -11.95 15.89 -19.74
C ALA A 57 -11.70 16.45 -18.31
N ARG A 58 -10.53 16.26 -17.67
CA ARG A 58 -10.38 16.47 -16.21
C ARG A 58 -9.56 17.69 -15.78
N ARG A 59 -9.77 18.86 -16.39
CA ARG A 59 -9.18 20.14 -15.91
C ARG A 59 -10.19 21.16 -15.37
N THR A 60 -11.42 20.76 -15.13
CA THR A 60 -12.45 21.62 -14.53
C THR A 60 -13.04 20.92 -13.31
N ASP A 61 -12.96 21.58 -12.15
CA ASP A 61 -13.47 21.16 -10.84
C ASP A 61 -12.92 19.86 -10.22
N ARG A 62 -11.62 19.86 -9.88
CA ARG A 62 -11.18 18.98 -8.77
C ARG A 62 -11.62 19.62 -7.46
N ALA A 63 -12.65 19.04 -6.83
CA ALA A 63 -13.09 19.43 -5.49
C ALA A 63 -11.89 19.56 -4.54
N ALA A 64 -11.87 20.64 -3.76
CA ALA A 64 -10.79 20.91 -2.82
C ALA A 64 -10.59 19.71 -1.88
N GLY A 65 -9.36 19.21 -1.78
CA GLY A 65 -9.05 18.05 -0.94
C GLY A 65 -9.07 16.69 -1.65
N MET A 66 -9.30 16.63 -2.97
CA MET A 66 -9.19 15.40 -3.78
C MET A 66 -7.75 15.07 -4.20
N TYR A 67 -6.85 14.95 -3.22
CA TYR A 67 -5.43 14.65 -3.47
C TYR A 67 -4.80 13.87 -2.32
N ILE A 68 -3.69 13.18 -2.61
CA ILE A 68 -2.71 12.79 -1.60
C ILE A 68 -1.44 13.63 -1.75
N ARG A 69 -0.70 13.82 -0.68
CA ARG A 69 0.58 14.52 -0.69
C ARG A 69 1.67 13.59 -0.17
N ILE A 70 2.74 13.49 -0.94
CA ILE A 70 3.93 12.73 -0.61
C ILE A 70 5.01 13.74 -0.23
N ARG A 71 5.60 13.59 0.95
CA ARG A 71 6.82 14.29 1.36
C ARG A 71 7.89 13.28 1.69
N HIS A 72 9.14 13.65 1.45
CA HIS A 72 10.28 12.93 1.99
C HIS A 72 10.79 13.70 3.19
N GLU A 73 10.94 13.02 4.31
CA GLU A 73 11.51 13.59 5.52
C GLU A 73 12.56 12.62 6.07
N PRO A 74 13.66 13.14 6.64
CA PRO A 74 14.62 12.31 7.32
C PRO A 74 14.04 11.81 8.63
N ASP A 75 14.28 10.54 8.95
CA ASP A 75 14.01 10.03 10.28
C ASP A 75 14.87 10.75 11.32
N PRO A 76 14.29 11.29 12.40
CA PRO A 76 15.04 12.05 13.40
C PRO A 76 16.10 11.23 14.15
N HIS A 77 16.01 9.90 14.16
CA HIS A 77 16.93 9.03 14.91
C HIS A 77 18.02 8.40 14.04
N THR A 78 17.71 8.07 12.80
CA THR A 78 18.59 7.34 11.88
C THR A 78 19.04 8.17 10.68
N GLY A 79 18.41 9.32 10.41
CA GLY A 79 18.65 10.14 9.22
C GLY A 79 18.17 9.52 7.91
N THR A 80 17.66 8.28 7.95
CA THR A 80 17.15 7.57 6.78
C THR A 80 15.95 8.30 6.19
N ARG A 81 15.89 8.40 4.87
CA ARG A 81 14.73 8.97 4.18
C ARG A 81 13.49 8.13 4.52
N ARG A 82 12.40 8.80 4.89
CA ARG A 82 11.07 8.20 5.04
C ARG A 82 10.04 8.97 4.24
N ILE A 83 8.96 8.31 3.90
CA ILE A 83 7.86 8.93 3.16
C ILE A 83 6.75 9.30 4.13
N ARG A 84 6.40 10.58 4.17
CA ARG A 84 5.18 11.07 4.82
C ARG A 84 4.07 11.12 3.77
N LEU A 85 3.09 10.25 3.93
CA LEU A 85 1.86 10.25 3.14
C LEU A 85 0.79 11.04 3.88
N LEU A 86 0.20 12.04 3.22
CA LEU A 86 -0.88 12.86 3.76
C LEU A 86 -2.09 12.81 2.85
N PHE A 87 -3.27 12.72 3.43
CA PHE A 87 -4.56 12.71 2.73
C PHE A 87 -5.16 14.10 2.73
N GLY A 88 -5.61 14.57 1.56
CA GLY A 88 -6.55 15.67 1.52
C GLY A 88 -7.82 15.29 2.29
N LYS A 89 -8.46 16.28 2.94
CA LYS A 89 -9.61 16.02 3.82
C LYS A 89 -10.74 15.26 3.10
N GLN A 90 -11.05 15.64 1.86
CA GLN A 90 -12.14 14.99 1.11
C GLN A 90 -11.83 13.52 0.81
N VAL A 91 -10.67 13.20 0.23
CA VAL A 91 -10.31 11.79 -0.05
C VAL A 91 -10.23 10.93 1.21
N TRP A 92 -9.87 11.54 2.34
CA TRP A 92 -9.87 10.86 3.62
C TRP A 92 -11.29 10.49 4.09
N PHE A 93 -12.23 11.45 4.05
CA PHE A 93 -13.63 11.16 4.38
C PHE A 93 -14.26 10.18 3.41
N ASP A 94 -13.98 10.31 2.11
CA ASP A 94 -14.48 9.40 1.07
C ASP A 94 -13.96 7.97 1.24
N LEU A 95 -12.74 7.80 1.78
CA LEU A 95 -12.20 6.48 2.14
C LEU A 95 -12.87 5.88 3.39
N GLY A 96 -13.78 6.61 4.05
CA GLY A 96 -14.51 6.15 5.23
C GLY A 96 -13.78 6.40 6.55
N SER A 97 -12.82 7.31 6.54
CA SER A 97 -12.02 7.63 7.72
C SER A 97 -11.37 6.41 8.45
N PRO A 98 -10.69 5.46 7.75
CA PRO A 98 -10.03 4.33 8.41
C PRO A 98 -8.77 4.66 9.23
N GLN A 99 -8.72 4.15 10.46
CA GLN A 99 -7.56 4.29 11.35
C GLN A 99 -6.28 3.62 10.81
N ARG A 100 -6.43 2.66 9.89
CA ARG A 100 -5.31 1.91 9.29
C ARG A 100 -5.51 1.72 7.80
N ILE A 101 -4.40 1.72 7.06
CA ILE A 101 -4.39 1.55 5.60
C ILE A 101 -3.35 0.51 5.15
N VAL A 102 -3.59 -0.06 3.98
CA VAL A 102 -2.60 -0.87 3.24
C VAL A 102 -2.32 -0.19 1.91
N ILE A 103 -1.04 -0.15 1.55
CA ILE A 103 -0.59 0.38 0.26
C ILE A 103 -0.19 -0.81 -0.60
N GLN A 104 -0.82 -0.95 -1.77
CA GLN A 104 -0.58 -2.07 -2.66
C GLN A 104 -0.43 -1.60 -4.09
N ARG A 105 0.33 -2.35 -4.88
CA ARG A 105 0.43 -2.16 -6.32
C ARG A 105 -0.61 -3.06 -7.00
N VAL A 106 -1.41 -2.49 -7.88
CA VAL A 106 -2.38 -3.23 -8.71
C VAL A 106 -2.09 -2.88 -10.16
N GLY A 107 -1.39 -3.77 -10.86
CA GLY A 107 -0.86 -3.51 -12.20
C GLY A 107 0.09 -2.30 -12.21
N ALA A 108 -0.28 -1.27 -12.98
CA ALA A 108 0.46 -0.01 -13.08
C ALA A 108 0.08 1.01 -11.99
N GLU A 109 -1.01 0.79 -11.27
CA GLU A 109 -1.57 1.74 -10.31
C GLU A 109 -1.13 1.44 -8.88
N ILE A 110 -1.21 2.46 -8.04
CA ILE A 110 -0.99 2.34 -6.60
C ILE A 110 -2.34 2.57 -5.92
N TRP A 111 -2.74 1.58 -5.13
CA TRP A 111 -4.00 1.58 -4.40
C TRP A 111 -3.72 1.70 -2.91
N ILE A 112 -4.51 2.54 -2.24
CA ILE A 112 -4.50 2.72 -0.79
C ILE A 112 -5.86 2.27 -0.28
N VAL A 113 -5.86 1.22 0.54
CA VAL A 113 -7.07 0.53 0.97
C VAL A 113 -7.23 0.65 2.48
N ALA A 114 -8.45 0.86 2.95
CA ALA A 114 -8.78 0.75 4.37
C ALA A 114 -8.45 -0.68 4.88
N SER A 115 -7.65 -0.77 5.94
CA SER A 115 -7.36 -2.05 6.59
C SER A 115 -8.37 -2.33 7.69
N LYS A 116 -8.82 -3.58 7.79
CA LYS A 116 -9.65 -4.07 8.90
C LYS A 116 -8.75 -4.87 9.87
N GLY A 117 -8.75 -4.52 11.14
CA GLY A 117 -7.94 -5.15 12.18
C GLY A 117 -6.57 -4.49 12.38
N GLU A 118 -5.62 -5.21 13.00
CA GLU A 118 -4.31 -4.66 13.40
C GLU A 118 -3.27 -4.56 12.26
N GLY A 119 -3.57 -5.12 11.09
CA GLY A 119 -2.70 -5.03 9.91
C GLY A 119 -2.67 -3.64 9.29
N GLY A 120 -1.55 -3.27 8.68
CA GLY A 120 -1.39 -2.03 7.91
C GLY A 120 -0.84 -0.84 8.71
N LEU A 121 -0.64 0.27 8.00
CA LEU A 121 -0.06 1.51 8.52
C LEU A 121 -1.11 2.29 9.30
N ARG A 122 -0.77 2.72 10.51
CA ARG A 122 -1.64 3.56 11.34
C ARG A 122 -1.69 4.98 10.78
N VAL A 123 -2.88 5.53 10.66
CA VAL A 123 -3.13 6.91 10.25
C VAL A 123 -3.16 7.81 11.49
N GLU A 124 -2.29 8.79 11.52
CA GLU A 124 -2.23 9.89 12.49
C GLU A 124 -3.19 11.00 12.05
N THR A 125 -4.02 11.48 12.98
CA THR A 125 -5.00 12.56 12.73
C THR A 125 -4.82 13.78 13.62
N ASP A 126 -3.83 13.75 14.52
CA ASP A 126 -3.76 14.65 15.66
C ASP A 126 -3.33 16.08 15.29
N VAL A 127 -2.58 16.24 14.18
CA VAL A 127 -2.10 17.54 13.71
C VAL A 127 -2.16 17.63 12.19
N GLY A 128 -2.91 18.61 11.67
CA GLY A 128 -2.92 18.96 10.26
C GLY A 128 -3.77 18.03 9.39
N LEU A 129 -3.17 17.50 8.32
CA LEU A 129 -3.83 16.54 7.44
C LEU A 129 -3.63 15.12 7.97
N PRO A 130 -4.66 14.25 7.90
CA PRO A 130 -4.52 12.83 8.19
C PRO A 130 -3.38 12.23 7.38
N GLY A 131 -2.59 11.35 7.98
CA GLY A 131 -1.47 10.77 7.25
C GLY A 131 -0.72 9.72 8.04
N CYS A 132 0.34 9.19 7.45
CA CYS A 132 1.18 8.21 8.10
C CYS A 132 2.61 8.27 7.57
N ILE A 133 3.53 7.69 8.34
CA ILE A 133 4.87 7.35 7.87
C ILE A 133 4.78 6.01 7.13
N VAL A 134 5.28 6.02 5.91
CA VAL A 134 5.34 4.85 5.04
C VAL A 134 6.78 4.32 5.08
N PRO A 135 6.99 3.04 5.39
CA PRO A 135 8.32 2.43 5.37
C PRO A 135 8.86 2.31 3.95
N ASP A 136 10.16 2.07 3.84
CA ASP A 136 10.81 1.77 2.56
C ASP A 136 10.35 0.41 2.01
N GLY A 137 10.53 0.22 0.71
CA GLY A 137 10.09 -0.97 -0.04
C GLY A 137 8.65 -0.90 -0.52
N THR A 138 7.97 0.25 -0.36
CA THR A 138 6.56 0.40 -0.77
C THR A 138 6.45 0.91 -2.20
N PRO A 139 5.28 0.73 -2.86
CA PRO A 139 5.07 1.27 -4.20
C PRO A 139 5.25 2.79 -4.29
N LEU A 140 5.15 3.54 -3.19
CA LEU A 140 5.32 4.99 -3.14
C LEU A 140 6.77 5.45 -3.30
N ASP A 141 7.76 4.59 -3.08
CA ASP A 141 9.18 4.96 -3.16
C ASP A 141 9.61 5.47 -4.53
N ARG A 142 8.89 5.03 -5.57
CA ARG A 142 9.11 5.40 -6.97
C ARG A 142 8.50 6.75 -7.32
N LEU A 143 7.74 7.37 -6.42
CA LEU A 143 7.11 8.66 -6.62
C LEU A 143 7.98 9.77 -6.05
N ALA A 144 8.09 10.88 -6.79
CA ALA A 144 8.72 12.08 -6.30
C ALA A 144 7.83 12.78 -5.25
N PRO A 145 8.39 13.62 -4.36
CA PRO A 145 7.58 14.46 -3.47
C PRO A 145 6.66 15.35 -4.30
N GLY A 146 5.42 15.52 -3.85
CA GLY A 146 4.43 16.30 -4.58
C GLY A 146 3.01 16.01 -4.14
N ARG A 147 2.06 16.66 -4.80
CA ARG A 147 0.64 16.34 -4.68
C ARG A 147 0.25 15.45 -5.85
N TYR A 148 -0.56 14.44 -5.59
CA TYR A 148 -1.06 13.51 -6.59
C TYR A 148 -2.57 13.52 -6.53
N ALA A 149 -3.21 13.51 -7.70
CA ALA A 149 -4.64 13.31 -7.78
C ALA A 149 -5.01 11.99 -7.09
N ALA A 150 -6.15 11.97 -6.41
CA ALA A 150 -6.67 10.74 -5.81
C ALA A 150 -8.13 10.58 -6.18
N THR A 151 -8.51 9.36 -6.58
CA THR A 151 -9.88 9.00 -6.92
C THR A 151 -10.28 7.76 -6.17
N LEU A 152 -11.49 7.73 -5.63
CA LEU A 152 -12.04 6.53 -4.98
C LEU A 152 -12.54 5.57 -6.06
N ARG A 153 -12.06 4.33 -6.06
CA ARG A 153 -12.55 3.25 -6.93
C ARG A 153 -12.67 1.97 -6.10
N ALA A 154 -13.85 1.38 -6.11
CA ALA A 154 -14.16 0.15 -5.36
C ALA A 154 -13.75 0.20 -3.86
N GLY A 155 -13.92 1.35 -3.21
CA GLY A 155 -13.58 1.54 -1.79
C GLY A 155 -12.09 1.71 -1.50
N ALA A 156 -11.25 1.89 -2.53
CA ALA A 156 -9.83 2.19 -2.40
C ALA A 156 -9.50 3.55 -3.04
N LEU A 157 -8.53 4.26 -2.48
CA LEU A 157 -7.96 5.43 -3.13
C LEU A 157 -6.93 4.99 -4.17
N VAL A 158 -7.12 5.41 -5.40
CA VAL A 158 -6.19 5.19 -6.51
C VAL A 158 -5.35 6.45 -6.67
N VAL A 159 -4.03 6.28 -6.61
CA VAL A 159 -3.07 7.37 -6.81
C VAL A 159 -2.96 7.66 -8.31
N GLY A 160 -3.33 8.87 -8.69
CA GLY A 160 -3.31 9.36 -10.07
C GLY A 160 -2.09 10.24 -10.37
N ALA A 161 -2.21 11.04 -11.43
CA ALA A 161 -1.14 11.92 -11.90
C ALA A 161 -0.74 12.97 -10.86
N ARG A 162 0.56 13.33 -10.87
CA ARG A 162 1.10 14.42 -10.07
C ARG A 162 0.46 15.75 -10.48
N SER A 163 -0.01 16.51 -9.51
CA SER A 163 -0.62 17.83 -9.67
C SER A 163 0.17 18.85 -8.84
N GLY A 164 1.22 19.42 -9.41
CA GLY A 164 2.12 20.36 -8.73
C GLY A 164 3.49 19.78 -8.39
#